data_AF-A0A563EN86-F1
#
_entry.id   AF-A0A563EN86-F1
#
_cell.length_a   1.000
_cell.length_b   1.000
_cell.length_c   1.000
_cell.angle_alpha   90.00
_cell.angle_beta   90.00
_cell.angle_gamma   90.00
#
_symmetry.space_group_name_H-M   'P 1'
#
loop_
_entity.id
_entity.type
_entity.pdbx_description
1 polymer ?
#
loop_
_entity_poly.entity_id
_entity_poly.type
_entity_poly.pdbx_seq_one_letter_code
_entity_poly.pdbx_strand_id
1 'polypeptide(L)'
;MTLAEKAPLDVSRTEQHVREALERWLEQRHVHLSVAGFTADVQPRAVFSEVLRRSLQLRQGNPLDEVAIGLPDVPRCRSLVAGSETTLRSLRIDAYFVRPDGCVEPSPHNHPAD
;
A
#
# COMPACT_ATOMS: atom_id res chain seq x y z
N MET A 1 -29.19 -0.61 22.79
CA MET A 1 -28.57 0.12 21.67
C MET A 1 -27.07 -0.05 21.78
N THR A 2 -26.50 -0.99 21.03
CA THR A 2 -25.06 -1.29 21.07
C THR A 2 -24.39 -0.39 20.04
N LEU A 3 -23.65 0.64 20.50
CA LEU A 3 -22.65 1.29 19.67
C LEU A 3 -21.63 0.22 19.30
N ALA A 4 -21.50 -0.09 18.02
CA ALA A 4 -20.36 -0.83 17.52
C ALA A 4 -19.13 0.06 17.74
N GLU A 5 -18.43 -0.14 18.87
CA GLU A 5 -17.06 0.30 19.04
C GLU A 5 -16.25 -0.28 17.87
N LYS A 6 -16.01 0.58 16.88
CA LYS A 6 -15.17 0.28 15.74
C LYS A 6 -13.75 0.24 16.29
N ALA A 7 -13.32 -0.93 16.74
CA ALA A 7 -11.97 -1.15 17.23
C ALA A 7 -10.98 -0.57 16.21
N PRO A 8 -9.99 0.23 16.64
CA PRO A 8 -8.94 0.68 15.72
C PRO A 8 -8.29 -0.59 15.15
N LEU A 9 -8.36 -0.75 13.83
CA LEU A 9 -7.69 -1.85 13.16
C LEU A 9 -6.21 -1.75 13.52
N ASP A 10 -5.71 -2.76 14.23
CA ASP A 10 -4.30 -2.85 14.60
C ASP A 10 -3.46 -2.76 13.32
N VAL A 11 -2.63 -1.72 13.25
CA VAL A 11 -1.84 -1.39 12.06
C VAL A 11 -0.92 -2.54 11.68
N SER A 12 -0.36 -3.23 12.67
CA SER A 12 0.53 -4.38 12.48
C SER A 12 -0.24 -5.57 11.91
N ARG A 13 -1.47 -5.81 12.38
CA ARG A 13 -2.34 -6.88 11.86
C ARG A 13 -2.78 -6.60 10.42
N THR A 14 -3.03 -5.34 10.09
CA THR A 14 -3.43 -4.92 8.75
C THR A 14 -2.25 -4.97 7.78
N GLU A 15 -1.08 -4.49 8.20
CA GLU A 15 0.17 -4.61 7.44
C GLU A 15 0.50 -6.07 7.10
N GLN A 16 0.42 -6.95 8.10
CA GLN A 16 0.68 -8.37 7.89
C GLN A 16 -0.36 -9.03 6.97
N HIS A 17 -1.65 -8.74 7.15
CA HIS A 17 -2.70 -9.29 6.30
C HIS A 17 -2.59 -8.83 4.85
N VAL A 18 -2.27 -7.55 4.62
CA VAL A 18 -2.06 -6.99 3.28
C VAL A 18 -0.80 -7.57 2.65
N ARG A 19 0.28 -7.72 3.43
CA ARG A 19 1.51 -8.38 2.96
C ARG A 19 1.21 -9.81 2.51
N GLU A 20 0.57 -10.61 3.35
CA GLU A 20 0.21 -11.99 3.01
C GLU A 20 -0.75 -12.08 1.82
N ALA A 21 -1.69 -11.14 1.69
CA ALA A 21 -2.59 -11.07 0.53
C ALA A 21 -1.84 -10.71 -0.76
N LEU A 22 -0.89 -9.76 -0.69
CA LEU A 22 -0.07 -9.35 -1.82
C LEU A 22 0.96 -10.41 -2.21
N GLU A 23 1.64 -11.04 -1.26
CA GLU A 23 2.56 -12.16 -1.50
C GLU A 23 1.82 -13.34 -2.16
N ARG A 24 0.57 -13.60 -1.76
CA ARG A 24 -0.29 -14.59 -2.43
C ARG A 24 -0.69 -14.18 -3.84
N TRP A 25 -1.02 -12.90 -4.06
CA TRP A 25 -1.42 -12.39 -5.37
C TRP A 25 -0.24 -12.34 -6.35
N LEU A 26 0.95 -12.03 -5.86
CA LEU A 26 2.21 -11.94 -6.62
C LEU A 26 2.96 -13.28 -6.66
N GLU A 27 2.25 -14.41 -6.56
CA GLU A 27 2.80 -15.76 -6.74
C GLU A 27 4.06 -16.07 -5.91
N GLN A 28 4.12 -15.63 -4.65
CA GLN A 28 5.28 -15.79 -3.75
C GLN A 28 6.53 -14.99 -4.11
N ARG A 29 6.41 -13.95 -4.95
CA ARG A 29 7.50 -12.98 -5.10
C ARG A 29 7.71 -12.26 -3.77
N HIS A 30 8.96 -12.14 -3.35
CA HIS A 30 9.31 -11.40 -2.12
C HIS A 30 8.96 -9.93 -2.33
N VAL A 31 7.88 -9.49 -1.67
CA VAL A 31 7.35 -8.13 -1.83
C VAL A 31 7.61 -7.36 -0.56
N HIS A 32 8.43 -6.33 -0.68
CA HIS A 32 8.64 -5.40 0.40
C HIS A 32 7.51 -4.38 0.43
N LEU A 33 6.57 -4.58 1.37
CA LEU A 33 5.39 -3.75 1.56
C LEU A 33 5.58 -2.75 2.69
N SER A 34 5.22 -1.50 2.45
CA SER A 34 4.92 -0.51 3.49
C SER A 34 3.43 -0.20 3.46
N VAL A 35 2.73 -0.19 4.62
CA VAL A 35 1.32 0.22 4.72
C VAL A 35 1.21 1.33 5.76
N ALA A 36 0.24 2.23 5.58
CA ALA A 36 -0.11 3.18 6.61
C ALA A 36 -1.33 2.72 7.42
N GLY A 37 -1.35 3.05 8.70
CA GLY A 37 -2.46 2.74 9.60
C GLY A 37 -3.78 3.39 9.19
N PHE A 38 -4.88 2.67 9.45
CA PHE A 38 -6.25 3.12 9.24
C PHE A 38 -6.75 3.90 10.45
N THR A 39 -6.45 5.19 10.56
CA THR A 39 -7.06 6.07 11.56
C THR A 39 -8.11 6.97 10.91
N ALA A 40 -9.10 7.42 11.69
CA ALA A 40 -10.09 8.39 11.19
C ALA A 40 -9.46 9.74 10.77
N ASP A 41 -8.23 10.00 11.22
CA ASP A 41 -7.41 11.18 10.90
C ASP A 41 -6.30 10.85 9.89
N VAL A 42 -6.57 9.96 8.92
CA VAL A 42 -5.60 9.66 7.85
C VAL A 42 -5.34 10.94 7.06
N GLN A 43 -4.13 11.49 7.24
CA GLN A 43 -3.60 12.55 6.40
C GLN A 43 -3.00 11.92 5.14
N PRO A 44 -3.70 11.94 3.98
CA PRO A 44 -3.35 11.10 2.83
C PRO A 44 -1.97 11.41 2.26
N ARG A 45 -1.55 12.69 2.32
CA ARG A 45 -0.21 13.12 1.91
C ARG A 45 0.88 12.63 2.86
N ALA A 46 0.66 12.72 4.17
CA ALA A 46 1.65 12.27 5.14
C ALA A 46 1.84 10.76 5.03
N VAL A 47 0.73 10.03 4.92
CA VAL A 47 0.71 8.60 4.63
C VAL A 47 1.49 8.31 3.35
N PHE A 48 1.09 8.86 2.21
CA PHE A 48 1.74 8.61 0.93
C PHE A 48 3.25 8.87 0.95
N SER A 49 3.67 10.01 1.51
CA SER A 49 5.08 10.37 1.63
C SER A 49 5.88 9.40 2.50
N GLU A 50 5.31 8.95 3.62
CA GLU A 50 5.97 7.98 4.50
C GLU A 50 6.12 6.62 3.82
N VAL A 51 5.06 6.13 3.17
CA VAL A 51 5.08 4.83 2.49
C VAL A 51 6.06 4.84 1.31
N LEU A 52 6.08 5.94 0.54
CA LEU A 52 7.01 6.15 -0.56
C LEU A 52 8.46 6.23 -0.06
N ARG A 53 8.72 6.95 1.02
CA ARG A 53 10.06 7.06 1.62
C ARG A 53 10.61 5.69 2.02
N ARG A 54 9.81 4.88 2.71
CA ARG A 54 10.21 3.51 3.12
C ARG A 54 10.47 2.63 1.90
N SER A 55 9.63 2.75 0.88
CA SER A 55 9.78 1.98 -0.36
C SER A 55 11.06 2.34 -1.12
N LEU A 56 11.42 3.63 -1.15
CA LEU A 56 12.71 4.05 -1.70
C LEU A 56 13.90 3.48 -0.92
N GLN A 57 13.82 3.45 0.42
CA GLN A 57 14.86 2.83 1.25
C GLN A 57 14.98 1.33 0.99
N LEU A 58 13.85 0.63 0.87
CA LEU A 58 13.80 -0.79 0.52
C LEU A 58 14.42 -1.04 -0.86
N ARG A 59 14.09 -0.21 -1.84
CA ARG A 59 14.66 -0.29 -3.20
C ARG A 59 16.17 -0.06 -3.22
N GLN A 60 16.69 0.82 -2.36
CA GLN A 60 18.13 1.04 -2.21
C GLN A 60 18.84 -0.18 -1.62
N GLY A 61 18.22 -0.86 -0.65
CA GLY A 61 18.76 -2.08 -0.05
C GLY A 61 18.64 -3.31 -0.96
N ASN A 62 17.54 -3.38 -1.71
CA ASN A 62 17.16 -4.54 -2.54
C ASN A 62 16.79 -4.08 -3.96
N PRO A 63 17.78 -3.76 -4.82
CA PRO A 63 17.54 -3.14 -6.14
C PRO A 63 16.91 -4.06 -7.19
N LEU A 64 16.84 -5.37 -6.92
CA LEU A 64 16.24 -6.37 -7.81
C LEU A 64 14.85 -6.82 -7.36
N ASP A 65 14.46 -6.52 -6.12
CA ASP A 65 13.21 -6.98 -5.54
C ASP A 65 12.03 -6.12 -5.99
N GLU A 66 10.84 -6.71 -6.01
CA GLU A 66 9.62 -5.97 -6.21
C GLU A 66 9.26 -5.19 -4.95
N VAL A 67 9.05 -3.89 -5.13
CA VAL A 67 8.70 -2.98 -4.05
C VAL A 67 7.28 -2.49 -4.29
N ALA A 68 6.45 -2.59 -3.26
CA ALA A 68 5.05 -2.20 -3.34
C ALA A 68 4.69 -1.25 -2.20
N ILE A 69 3.81 -0.28 -2.49
CA ILE A 69 3.17 0.56 -1.47
C ILE A 69 1.72 0.12 -1.27
N GLY A 70 1.33 -0.04 -0.01
CA GLY A 70 -0.06 -0.22 0.41
C GLY A 70 -0.62 1.08 0.96
N LEU A 71 -1.71 1.57 0.36
CA LEU A 71 -2.36 2.80 0.79
C LEU A 71 -3.83 2.53 1.13
N PRO A 72 -4.43 3.24 2.10
CA PRO A 72 -5.86 3.14 2.33
C PRO A 72 -6.66 3.44 1.05
N ASP A 73 -7.68 2.64 0.81
CA ASP A 73 -8.60 2.83 -0.31
C ASP A 73 -9.55 4.00 -0.04
N VAL A 74 -9.01 5.21 -0.18
CA VAL A 74 -9.75 6.47 -0.05
C VAL A 74 -9.47 7.36 -1.27
N PRO A 75 -10.45 8.19 -1.71
CA PRO A 75 -10.32 8.97 -2.94
C PRO A 75 -9.05 9.81 -3.01
N ARG A 76 -8.64 10.42 -1.89
CA ARG A 76 -7.43 11.25 -1.82
C ARG A 76 -6.14 10.45 -2.02
N CYS A 77 -6.05 9.23 -1.49
CA CYS A 77 -4.91 8.34 -1.74
C CYS A 77 -4.88 7.91 -3.22
N ARG A 78 -6.03 7.58 -3.79
CA ARG A 78 -6.14 7.28 -5.23
C ARG A 78 -5.67 8.45 -6.09
N SER A 79 -6.08 9.68 -5.78
CA SER A 79 -5.63 10.88 -6.50
C SER A 79 -4.12 11.12 -6.37
N LEU A 80 -3.52 10.86 -5.20
CA LEU A 80 -2.07 11.02 -5.01
C LEU A 80 -1.27 10.02 -5.83
N VAL A 81 -1.72 8.77 -5.88
CA VAL A 81 -1.13 7.72 -6.71
C VAL A 81 -1.24 8.06 -8.19
N ALA A 82 -2.45 8.42 -8.65
CA ALA A 82 -2.66 8.82 -10.04
C ALA A 82 -1.78 10.02 -10.44
N GLY A 83 -1.65 11.02 -9.56
CA GLY A 83 -0.78 12.18 -9.78
C GLY A 83 0.72 11.86 -9.75
N SER A 84 1.12 10.69 -9.24
CA SER A 84 2.51 10.26 -9.10
C SER A 84 2.86 9.05 -9.97
N GLU A 85 1.96 8.64 -10.86
CA GLU A 85 2.07 7.42 -11.65
C GLU A 85 3.40 7.30 -12.40
N THR A 86 3.79 8.35 -13.13
CA THR A 86 5.05 8.37 -13.89
C THR A 86 6.27 8.17 -13.00
N THR A 87 6.24 8.74 -11.79
CA THR A 87 7.31 8.63 -10.80
C THR A 87 7.37 7.21 -10.24
N LEU A 88 6.23 6.66 -9.80
CA LEU A 88 6.14 5.30 -9.27
C LEU A 88 6.60 4.26 -10.30
N ARG A 89 6.19 4.42 -11.56
CA ARG A 89 6.63 3.57 -12.68
C ARG A 89 8.14 3.67 -12.92
N SER A 90 8.70 4.89 -12.92
CA SER A 90 10.14 5.09 -13.10
C SER A 90 10.97 4.45 -11.98
N LEU A 91 10.40 4.37 -10.77
CA LEU A 91 11.03 3.77 -9.60
C LEU A 91 10.79 2.26 -9.48
N ARG A 92 9.96 1.67 -10.36
CA ARG A 92 9.48 0.28 -10.26
C ARG A 92 8.83 0.00 -8.90
N ILE A 93 7.95 0.91 -8.48
CA ILE A 93 7.16 0.77 -7.26
C ILE A 93 5.70 0.58 -7.68
N ASP A 94 5.14 -0.56 -7.35
CA ASP A 94 3.71 -0.81 -7.56
C ASP A 94 2.90 -0.20 -6.41
N ALA A 95 1.66 0.23 -6.69
CA ALA A 95 0.77 0.69 -5.64
C ALA A 95 -0.49 -0.15 -5.54
N TYR A 96 -0.94 -0.35 -4.31
CA TYR A 96 -2.13 -1.11 -3.99
C TYR A 96 -3.00 -0.31 -3.01
N PHE A 97 -4.31 -0.37 -3.23
CA PHE A 97 -5.31 0.21 -2.36
C PHE A 97 -5.87 -0.87 -1.45
N VAL A 98 -5.78 -0.63 -0.15
CA VAL A 98 -6.20 -1.53 0.90
C VAL A 98 -7.51 -1.03 1.47
N ARG A 99 -8.54 -1.86 1.40
CA ARG A 99 -9.82 -1.59 2.02
C ARG A 99 -9.82 -2.01 3.50
N PRO A 100 -10.70 -1.43 4.34
CA PRO A 100 -10.76 -1.75 5.77
C PRO A 100 -11.14 -3.20 6.09
N ASP A 101 -11.73 -3.91 5.11
CA ASP A 101 -12.07 -5.33 5.19
C ASP A 101 -10.88 -6.24 4.84
N GLY A 102 -9.71 -5.67 4.54
CA GLY A 102 -8.50 -6.39 4.15
C GLY A 102 -8.42 -6.73 2.66
N CYS A 103 -9.43 -6.35 1.86
CA CYS A 103 -9.36 -6.50 0.41
C CYS A 103 -8.31 -5.55 -0.19
N VAL A 104 -7.57 -6.03 -1.17
CA VAL A 104 -6.51 -5.28 -1.85
C VAL A 104 -6.86 -5.13 -3.32
N GLU A 105 -6.81 -3.91 -3.83
CA GLU A 105 -7.00 -3.60 -5.25
C GLU A 105 -5.70 -3.03 -5.83
N PRO A 106 -5.19 -3.57 -6.95
CA PRO A 106 -4.06 -2.97 -7.65
C PRO A 106 -4.46 -1.61 -8.21
N SER A 107 -3.52 -0.68 -8.18
CA SER A 107 -3.71 0.59 -8.88
C SER A 107 -3.67 0.35 -10.40
N PRO A 108 -4.48 1.06 -11.21
CA PRO A 108 -4.54 0.86 -12.65
C PRO A 108 -3.22 1.11 -13.40
N HIS A 109 -2.19 1.63 -12.73
CA HIS A 109 -0.86 1.83 -13.31
C HIS A 109 0.12 0.67 -13.10
N ASN A 110 -0.22 -0.30 -12.25
CA ASN A 110 0.57 -1.50 -12.05
C ASN A 110 0.70 -2.21 -13.41
N HIS A 111 1.90 -2.69 -13.74
CA HIS A 111 2.14 -3.37 -15.00
C HIS A 111 1.26 -4.64 -15.07
N PRO A 112 0.68 -5.00 -16.23
CA PRO A 112 0.37 -6.40 -16.46
C PRO A 112 1.70 -7.15 -16.44
N ALA A 113 1.81 -8.18 -15.62
CA ALA A 113 2.90 -9.14 -15.78
C ALA A 113 2.78 -9.72 -17.20
N ASP A 114 3.69 -9.32 -18.08
CA ASP A 114 3.94 -9.96 -19.38
C ASP A 114 5.19 -10.83 -19.23
#